data_AF-A0A971LH99-F1
#
_entry.id   AF-A0A971LH99-F1
#
_cell.length_a   1.000
_cell.length_b   1.000
_cell.length_c   1.000
_cell.angle_alpha   90.00
_cell.angle_beta   90.00
_cell.angle_gamma   90.00
#
_symmetry.space_group_name_H-M   'P 1'
#
loop_
_entity.id
_entity.type
_entity.pdbx_description
1 polymer ?
#
loop_
_entity_poly.entity_id
_entity_poly.type
_entity_poly.pdbx_seq_one_letter_code
_entity_poly.pdbx_strand_id
1 'polypeptide(L)' 'YLTSRKLKLYHCIAAPAGMIGASNFFELSVAVAISLFGPTSPVALATIVGVLVEVPVMLTLVKIANKTTDWFPPEPEITA' A
#
# COMPACT_ATOMS: atom_id res chain seq x y z
N TYR A 1 8.03 4.07 4.23
CA TYR A 1 9.11 3.07 4.29
C TYR A 1 10.51 3.68 4.46
N LEU A 2 11.05 4.41 3.48
CA LEU A 2 12.40 5.00 3.57
C LEU A 2 12.55 6.01 4.73
N THR A 3 11.53 6.83 4.96
CA THR A 3 11.49 7.74 6.12
C THR A 3 11.52 6.97 7.44
N SER A 4 10.72 5.89 7.55
CA SER A 4 10.72 4.99 8.70
C SER A 4 12.10 4.36 8.95
N ARG A 5 12.83 4.04 7.87
CA ARG A 5 14.22 3.58 7.93
C ARG A 5 15.16 4.66 8.45
N LYS A 6 15.05 5.91 7.98
CA LYS A 6 15.83 7.05 8.49
C LYS A 6 15.56 7.32 9.97
N LEU A 7 14.33 7.12 10.42
CA LEU A 7 13.90 7.26 11.81
C LEU A 7 14.24 6.05 12.69
N LYS A 8 14.91 5.02 12.14
CA LYS A 8 15.28 3.78 12.85
C LYS A 8 14.11 3.08 13.56
N LEU A 9 12.93 3.12 12.95
CA LEU A 9 11.77 2.36 13.45
C LEU A 9 11.98 0.85 13.23
N TYR A 10 11.28 0.01 13.98
CA TYR A 10 11.28 -1.44 13.75
C TYR A 10 10.50 -1.80 12.48
N HIS A 11 10.82 -2.95 11.87
CA HIS A 11 10.18 -3.42 10.65
C HIS A 11 8.66 -3.62 10.84
N CYS A 12 8.24 -4.22 11.96
CA CYS A 12 6.84 -4.42 12.32
C CYS A 12 5.99 -3.13 12.33
N ILE A 13 6.61 -1.95 12.47
CA ILE A 13 5.92 -0.65 12.40
C ILE A 13 6.12 -0.03 11.00
N ALA A 14 7.36 -0.09 10.49
CA ALA A 14 7.74 0.57 9.24
C ALA A 14 7.06 -0.03 8.00
N ALA A 15 6.89 -1.35 7.95
CA ALA A 15 6.26 -2.06 6.85
C ALA A 15 4.76 -1.71 6.73
N PRO A 16 3.91 -1.91 7.75
CA PRO A 16 2.49 -1.56 7.66
C PRO A 16 2.27 -0.04 7.53
N ALA A 17 3.05 0.81 8.22
CA ALA A 17 2.95 2.26 8.05
C ALA A 17 3.29 2.69 6.61
N GLY A 18 4.26 2.04 5.97
CA GLY A 18 4.60 2.26 4.57
C GLY A 18 3.49 1.83 3.61
N MET A 19 2.82 0.71 3.90
CA MET A 19 1.69 0.23 3.10
C MET A 19 0.49 1.16 3.22
N ILE A 20 0.09 1.54 4.43
CA ILE A 20 -1.03 2.47 4.67
C ILE A 20 -0.81 3.79 3.95
N GLY A 21 0.42 4.33 3.97
CA GLY A 21 0.75 5.57 3.26
C GLY A 21 0.76 5.46 1.74
N ALA A 22 0.85 4.24 1.18
CA ALA A 22 0.84 3.99 -0.26
C ALA A 22 -0.55 3.54 -0.78
N SER A 23 -1.39 2.95 0.09
CA SER A 23 -2.74 2.50 -0.22
C SER A 23 -3.66 3.65 -0.61
N ASN A 24 -4.52 3.41 -1.60
CA ASN A 24 -5.57 4.34 -2.01
C ASN A 24 -6.90 3.59 -2.02
N PHE A 25 -8.04 4.26 -1.82
CA PHE A 25 -9.35 3.60 -1.84
C PHE A 25 -9.93 3.55 -3.25
N PHE A 26 -9.40 2.66 -4.10
CA PHE A 26 -9.84 2.59 -5.49
C PHE A 26 -11.26 2.05 -5.66
N GLU A 27 -11.76 1.20 -4.75
CA GLU A 27 -13.15 0.73 -4.77
C GLU A 27 -14.14 1.89 -4.62
N LEU A 28 -13.84 2.83 -3.73
CA LEU A 28 -14.63 4.06 -3.58
C LEU A 28 -14.47 4.97 -4.81
N SER A 29 -13.26 5.06 -5.37
CA SER A 29 -12.98 5.85 -6.58
C SER A 29 -13.80 5.37 -7.78
N VAL A 30 -13.93 4.06 -7.98
CA VAL A 30 -14.75 3.47 -9.05
C VAL A 30 -16.22 3.82 -8.85
N ALA A 31 -16.76 3.71 -7.63
CA ALA A 31 -18.14 4.06 -7.33
C ALA A 31 -18.44 5.53 -7.66
N VAL A 32 -17.55 6.45 -7.28
CA VAL A 32 -17.68 7.88 -7.58
C VAL A 32 -17.60 8.15 -9.09
N ALA A 33 -16.66 7.52 -9.79
CA ALA A 33 -16.50 7.70 -11.23
C ALA A 33 -17.74 7.26 -12.02
N ILE A 34 -18.30 6.09 -11.69
CA ILE A 34 -19.53 5.59 -12.31
C ILE A 34 -20.72 6.50 -11.98
N SER A 35 -20.83 6.97 -10.73
CA SER A 35 -21.96 7.81 -10.28
C SER A 35 -21.99 9.19 -10.95
N LEU A 36 -20.83 9.80 -11.21
CA LEU A 36 -20.74 11.14 -11.78
C LEU A 36 -20.67 11.16 -13.31
N PHE A 37 -19.95 10.20 -13.91
CA PHE A 37 -19.63 10.21 -15.34
C PHE A 37 -20.30 9.08 -16.12
N GLY A 38 -20.96 8.15 -15.43
CA GLY A 38 -21.54 6.97 -16.03
C GLY A 38 -20.52 5.85 -16.32
N PRO A 39 -21.00 4.61 -16.52
CA PRO A 39 -20.15 3.43 -16.62
C PRO A 39 -19.35 3.34 -17.93
N THR A 40 -19.79 4.01 -19.00
CA THR A 40 -19.12 4.00 -20.32
C THR A 40 -18.10 5.12 -20.48
N SER A 41 -17.93 5.95 -19.46
CA SER A 41 -16.99 7.06 -19.52
C SER A 41 -15.54 6.57 -19.51
N PRO A 42 -14.61 7.27 -20.18
CA PRO A 42 -13.18 6.97 -20.08
C PRO A 42 -12.63 7.05 -18.64
N VAL A 43 -13.27 7.85 -17.79
CA VAL A 43 -12.92 8.00 -16.37
C VAL A 43 -13.19 6.73 -15.58
N ALA A 44 -14.33 6.07 -15.81
CA ALA A 44 -14.67 4.80 -15.16
C ALA A 44 -13.69 3.67 -15.54
N LEU A 45 -13.25 3.62 -16.81
CA LEU A 45 -12.25 2.65 -17.24
C LEU A 45 -10.90 2.87 -16.54
N ALA A 46 -10.46 4.12 -16.43
CA ALA A 46 -9.19 4.46 -15.78
C ALA A 46 -9.17 4.06 -14.29
N THR A 47 -10.27 4.27 -13.56
CA THR A 47 -10.35 3.92 -12.14
C THR A 47 -10.41 2.41 -11.92
N ILE A 48 -11.13 1.66 -12.76
CA ILE A 48 -11.19 0.19 -12.69
C ILE A 48 -9.81 -0.43 -12.96
N VAL A 49 -9.09 0.06 -13.99
CA VAL A 49 -7.71 -0.40 -14.25
C VAL A 49 -6.81 -0.09 -13.05
N GLY A 50 -7.03 1.04 -12.36
CA GLY A 50 -6.37 1.38 -11.10
C GLY A 50 -6.55 0.29 -10.03
N VAL A 51 -7.79 -0.14 -9.74
CA VAL A 51 -8.07 -1.22 -8.78
C VAL A 51 -7.36 -2.52 -9.17
N LEU A 52 -7.42 -2.89 -10.46
CA LEU A 52 -6.81 -4.13 -10.96
C LEU A 52 -5.30 -4.15 -10.79
N VAL A 53 -4.64 -3.00 -10.87
CA VAL A 53 -3.20 -2.85 -10.68
C VAL A 53 -2.83 -2.70 -9.20
N GLU A 54 -3.70 -2.08 -8.39
CA GLU A 54 -3.45 -1.85 -6.97
C GLU A 54 -3.14 -3.14 -6.23
N VAL A 55 -4.03 -4.14 -6.30
CA VAL A 55 -3.89 -5.38 -5.51
C VAL A 55 -2.58 -6.12 -5.82
N PRO A 56 -2.19 -6.35 -7.10
CA PRO A 56 -0.89 -6.93 -7.44
C PRO A 56 0.30 -6.10 -6.94
N VAL A 57 0.23 -4.78 -7.06
CA VAL A 57 1.31 -3.88 -6.60
C VAL A 57 1.45 -3.97 -5.09
N MET A 58 0.35 -3.96 -4.34
CA MET A 58 0.38 -4.08 -2.88
C MET A 58 0.96 -5.42 -2.42
N LEU A 59 0.58 -6.54 -3.05
CA LEU A 59 1.19 -7.85 -2.77
C LEU A 59 2.69 -7.88 -3.10
N THR A 60 3.10 -7.20 -4.17
CA THR A 60 4.51 -7.07 -4.54
C THR A 60 5.28 -6.24 -3.51
N LEU A 61 4.69 -5.15 -3.00
CA LEU A 61 5.27 -4.32 -1.94
C LEU A 61 5.41 -5.10 -0.63
N VAL A 62 4.42 -5.92 -0.26
CA VAL A 62 4.52 -6.83 0.89
C VAL A 62 5.69 -7.80 0.72
N LYS A 63 5.82 -8.40 -0.47
CA LYS A 63 6.93 -9.32 -0.77
C LYS A 63 8.28 -8.61 -0.68
N ILE A 64 8.38 -7.37 -1.13
CA ILE A 64 9.60 -6.55 -0.99
C ILE A 64 9.86 -6.27 0.49
N ALA A 65 8.86 -5.83 1.25
CA ALA A 65 9.00 -5.53 2.67
C ALA A 65 9.50 -6.76 3.45
N ASN A 66 8.94 -7.95 3.21
CA ASN A 66 9.37 -9.19 3.86
C ASN A 66 10.78 -9.66 3.45
N LYS A 67 11.31 -9.18 2.32
CA LYS A 67 12.69 -9.44 1.89
C LYS A 67 13.69 -8.40 2.42
N THR A 68 13.21 -7.25 2.88
CA THR A 68 14.05 -6.15 3.36
C THR A 68 13.97 -5.97 4.87
N THR A 69 13.67 -7.05 5.61
CA THR A 69 13.64 -7.07 7.07
C THR A 69 14.99 -6.71 7.67
N ASP A 70 16.08 -7.15 7.03
CA ASP A 70 17.47 -6.89 7.44
C ASP A 70 17.88 -5.40 7.35
N TRP A 71 17.06 -4.55 6.72
CA TRP A 71 17.34 -3.12 6.61
C TRP A 71 16.97 -2.33 7.87
N PHE A 72 16.29 -2.99 8.81
CA PHE A 72 15.75 -2.42 10.03
C PHE A 72 16.46 -2.99 11.26
N PRO A 73 16.42 -2.28 12.39
CA PRO A 73 16.95 -2.79 13.64
C PRO A 73 16.24 -4.10 14.01
N PRO A 74 16.94 -5.08 14.64
CA PRO A 74 16.29 -6.26 15.18
C PRO A 74 15.21 -5.81 16.17
N GLU A 75 14.06 -6.48 16.12
CA GLU A 75 12.97 -6.20 17.04
C GLU A 75 13.40 -6.48 18.48
N PRO A 76 12.94 -5.66 19.43
CA PRO A 76 13.28 -5.86 20.82
C PRO A 76 12.66 -7.19 21.25
N GLU A 77 13.49 -8.07 21.82
CA GLU A 77 13.02 -9.31 22.41
C GLU A 77 12.12 -8.93 23.59
N ILE A 78 10.80 -9.08 23.42
CA ILE A 78 9.85 -8.85 24.50
C ILE A 78 10.01 -10.03 25.46
N THR A 79 10.93 -9.89 26.42
CA THR A 79 10.97 -10.77 27.59
C THR A 79 9.71 -10.52 28.40
N ALA A 80 8.70 -11.37 28.19
CA ALA A 80 7.53 -11.48 29.05
C ALA A 80 7.88 -12.25 30.34
#